data_AF-R0GIK9-F1
#
_entry.id   AF-R0GIK9-F1
#
_cell.length_a   1.000
_cell.length_b   1.000
_cell.length_c   1.000
_cell.angle_alpha   90.00
_cell.angle_beta   90.00
_cell.angle_gamma   90.00
#
_symmetry.space_group_name_H-M   'P 1'
#
loop_
_entity.id
_entity.type
_entity.pdbx_description
1 polymer ?
#
loop_
_entity_poly.entity_id
_entity_poly.type
_entity_poly.pdbx_seq_one_letter_code
_entity_poly.pdbx_strand_id
1 'polypeptide(L)'
;MPTLDDSVLNPNENRLIMDEKNYKPHEQKKEYNRLFAKLTEEQRRVYQDIIYPFSKWLLDIGDGKINEPNDGEVEIEIPEYLLIIASEDPIHAIVHEIYGKSFAKENDPKFFKRRAILSPRNKYVDKINQYMLSQLPDVYYNCEERRYLSSDSTETSDTTVFDDMVYSQEFLNSINVSGLPKHELTLKKGAPIMLLRNIDPKGGLCNGTRLIVTQMANQVIEARIVIGNGINEKVLIPRIFVSPPDAKFPFRMRRRQFPVALSYSITITKSQGQTLEYVGLFLPKLVFTHGQLYVALSRVTTRKGLKILITNEDGTCQNKTLNVVFKEVFDNILL
;
A
#
# COMPACT_ATOMS: atom_id res chain seq x y z
N MET A 1 -0.61 -1.61 35.04
CA MET A 1 -1.61 -1.89 34.00
C MET A 1 -2.03 -0.57 33.38
N PRO A 2 -1.60 -0.25 32.15
CA PRO A 2 -2.30 0.73 31.34
C PRO A 2 -3.59 0.07 30.85
N THR A 3 -4.73 0.62 31.25
CA THR A 3 -6.03 0.31 30.66
C THR A 3 -6.02 0.67 29.18
N LEU A 4 -6.73 -0.13 28.38
CA LEU A 4 -7.04 0.16 26.97
C LEU A 4 -7.54 1.59 26.86
N ASP A 5 -6.84 2.40 26.06
CA ASP A 5 -7.35 3.71 25.66
C ASP A 5 -8.46 3.43 24.63
N ASP A 6 -9.69 3.84 24.93
CA ASP A 6 -10.87 3.66 24.07
C ASP A 6 -10.66 4.27 22.67
N SER A 7 -9.61 5.08 22.49
CA SER A 7 -9.12 5.59 21.20
C SER A 7 -8.67 4.47 20.24
N VAL A 8 -8.11 3.36 20.71
CA VAL A 8 -7.61 2.25 19.86
C VAL A 8 -8.76 1.39 19.31
N LEU A 9 -9.85 1.31 20.06
CA LEU A 9 -11.11 0.67 19.63
C LEU A 9 -11.99 1.62 18.80
N ASN A 10 -11.55 2.86 18.59
CA ASN A 10 -12.34 3.84 17.87
C ASN A 10 -12.55 3.37 16.42
N PRO A 11 -13.79 3.08 15.99
CA PRO A 11 -14.12 2.54 14.67
C PRO A 11 -13.67 3.41 13.48
N ASN A 12 -13.23 4.64 13.75
CA ASN A 12 -12.68 5.57 12.77
C ASN A 12 -11.16 5.46 12.57
N GLU A 13 -10.40 4.79 13.45
CA GLU A 13 -8.93 4.78 13.40
C GLU A 13 -8.32 3.49 12.81
N ASN A 14 -8.93 2.31 13.03
CA ASN A 14 -8.43 1.05 12.47
C ASN A 14 -9.47 0.31 11.61
N ARG A 15 -9.42 0.58 10.30
CA ARG A 15 -10.28 -0.04 9.28
C ARG A 15 -10.18 -1.58 9.25
N LEU A 16 -9.08 -2.16 9.72
CA LEU A 16 -8.89 -3.62 9.72
C LEU A 16 -9.81 -4.31 10.73
N ILE A 17 -9.94 -3.72 11.92
CA ILE A 17 -10.86 -4.21 12.97
C ILE A 17 -12.32 -4.15 12.50
N MET A 18 -12.68 -3.12 11.74
CA MET A 18 -14.04 -2.97 11.19
C MET A 18 -14.36 -4.01 10.12
N ASP A 19 -13.39 -4.34 9.26
CA ASP A 19 -13.57 -5.40 8.26
C ASP A 19 -13.74 -6.77 8.93
N GLU A 20 -13.00 -7.05 10.01
CA GLU A 20 -13.15 -8.28 10.81
C GLU A 20 -14.54 -8.39 11.44
N LYS A 21 -15.04 -7.32 12.07
CA LYS A 21 -16.38 -7.30 12.68
C LYS A 21 -17.53 -7.52 11.67
N ASN A 22 -17.33 -7.17 10.41
CA ASN A 22 -18.33 -7.32 9.35
C ASN A 22 -18.21 -8.65 8.58
N TYR A 23 -17.22 -9.49 8.91
CA TYR A 23 -16.99 -10.76 8.26
C TYR A 23 -18.09 -11.76 8.62
N LYS A 24 -18.56 -12.56 7.64
CA LYS A 24 -19.61 -13.58 7.82
C LYS A 24 -19.05 -15.00 7.66
N PRO A 25 -18.63 -15.66 8.75
CA PRO A 25 -17.94 -16.96 8.66
C PRO A 25 -18.79 -18.08 8.04
N HIS A 26 -20.09 -18.12 8.38
CA HIS A 26 -20.99 -19.18 7.93
C HIS A 26 -21.22 -19.20 6.41
N GLU A 27 -21.39 -18.02 5.80
CA GLU A 27 -21.57 -17.90 4.36
C GLU A 27 -20.32 -18.37 3.59
N GLN A 28 -19.13 -17.97 4.06
CA GLN A 28 -17.88 -18.35 3.41
C GLN A 28 -17.58 -19.85 3.54
N LYS A 29 -17.87 -20.47 4.70
CA LYS A 29 -17.72 -21.91 4.88
C LYS A 29 -18.60 -22.72 3.93
N LYS A 30 -19.83 -22.24 3.68
CA LYS A 30 -20.76 -22.88 2.73
C LYS A 30 -20.22 -22.82 1.30
N GLU A 31 -19.73 -21.66 0.88
CA GLU A 31 -19.17 -21.49 -0.47
C GLU A 31 -17.87 -22.27 -0.66
N TYR A 32 -16.98 -22.31 0.35
CA TYR A 32 -15.79 -23.14 0.35
C TYR A 32 -16.13 -24.61 0.10
N ASN A 33 -17.06 -25.18 0.88
CA ASN A 33 -17.45 -26.58 0.74
C ASN A 33 -18.00 -26.88 -0.67
N ARG A 34 -18.78 -25.94 -1.21
CA ARG A 34 -19.33 -26.04 -2.57
C ARG A 34 -18.25 -26.03 -3.63
N LEU A 35 -17.25 -25.17 -3.52
CA LEU A 35 -16.13 -25.07 -4.47
C LEU A 35 -15.18 -26.27 -4.35
N PHE A 36 -14.86 -26.67 -3.12
CA PHE A 36 -13.98 -27.80 -2.85
C PHE A 36 -14.54 -29.12 -3.39
N ALA A 37 -15.86 -29.32 -3.31
CA ALA A 37 -16.54 -30.48 -3.88
C ALA A 37 -16.37 -30.58 -5.41
N LYS A 38 -16.18 -29.46 -6.11
CA LYS A 38 -16.00 -29.41 -7.58
C LYS A 38 -14.58 -29.72 -8.04
N LEU A 39 -13.60 -29.82 -7.13
CA LEU A 39 -12.21 -30.08 -7.49
C LEU A 39 -12.00 -31.54 -7.91
N THR A 40 -11.19 -31.73 -8.94
CA THR A 40 -10.66 -33.04 -9.35
C THR A 40 -9.67 -33.59 -8.33
N GLU A 41 -9.35 -34.88 -8.41
CA GLU A 41 -8.41 -35.51 -7.48
C GLU A 41 -7.01 -34.88 -7.53
N GLU A 42 -6.49 -34.59 -8.73
CA GLU A 42 -5.21 -33.91 -8.93
C GLU A 42 -5.21 -32.51 -8.31
N GLN A 43 -6.28 -31.73 -8.53
CA GLN A 43 -6.42 -30.40 -7.94
C GLN A 43 -6.53 -30.46 -6.42
N ARG A 44 -7.17 -31.49 -5.85
CA ARG A 44 -7.24 -31.71 -4.40
C ARG A 44 -5.88 -32.02 -3.81
N ARG A 45 -5.04 -32.82 -4.47
CA ARG A 45 -3.66 -33.07 -4.02
C ARG A 45 -2.84 -31.79 -4.00
N VAL A 46 -2.86 -31.01 -5.09
CA VAL A 46 -2.17 -29.70 -5.14
C VAL A 46 -2.69 -28.76 -4.04
N TYR A 47 -4.00 -28.76 -3.79
CA TYR A 47 -4.58 -27.99 -2.71
C TYR A 47 -4.05 -28.43 -1.35
N GLN A 48 -4.03 -29.73 -1.04
CA GLN A 48 -3.58 -30.25 0.25
C GLN A 48 -2.09 -30.07 0.49
N ASP A 49 -1.25 -30.24 -0.53
CA ASP A 49 0.20 -30.22 -0.38
C ASP A 49 0.80 -28.81 -0.38
N ILE A 50 0.15 -27.86 -1.07
CA ILE A 50 0.73 -26.53 -1.33
C ILE A 50 -0.15 -25.39 -0.81
N ILE A 51 -1.45 -25.42 -1.13
CA ILE A 51 -2.34 -24.28 -0.83
C ILE A 51 -2.75 -24.32 0.64
N TYR A 52 -3.19 -25.46 1.13
CA TYR A 52 -3.69 -25.63 2.49
C TYR A 52 -2.64 -25.30 3.57
N PRO A 53 -1.37 -25.74 3.50
CA PRO A 53 -0.38 -25.39 4.51
C PRO A 53 -0.09 -23.89 4.54
N PHE A 54 -0.01 -23.25 3.37
CA PHE A 54 0.19 -21.81 3.28
C PHE A 54 -1.02 -21.02 3.77
N SER A 55 -2.24 -21.42 3.37
CA SER A 55 -3.48 -20.80 3.84
C SER A 55 -3.69 -20.98 5.33
N LYS A 56 -3.35 -22.16 5.87
CA LYS A 56 -3.41 -22.42 7.32
C LYS A 56 -2.42 -21.53 8.07
N TRP A 57 -1.17 -21.47 7.62
CA TRP A 57 -0.17 -20.57 8.22
C TRP A 57 -0.62 -19.10 8.18
N LEU A 58 -1.21 -18.65 7.06
CA LEU A 58 -1.76 -17.30 6.94
C LEU A 58 -2.91 -17.04 7.92
N LEU A 59 -3.81 -18.01 8.11
CA LEU A 59 -4.91 -17.92 9.07
C LEU A 59 -4.39 -17.91 10.50
N ASP A 60 -3.39 -18.75 10.84
CA ASP A 60 -2.79 -18.79 12.17
C ASP A 60 -2.10 -17.45 12.52
N ILE A 61 -1.54 -16.73 11.52
CA ILE A 61 -1.06 -15.35 11.67
C ILE A 61 -2.22 -14.40 11.99
N GLY A 62 -3.31 -14.46 11.21
CA GLY A 62 -4.46 -13.57 11.38
C GLY A 62 -5.18 -13.77 12.73
N ASP A 63 -5.33 -15.02 13.15
CA ASP A 63 -5.97 -15.40 14.41
C ASP A 63 -5.07 -15.24 15.65
N GLY A 64 -3.78 -14.91 15.47
CA GLY A 64 -2.83 -14.78 16.58
C GLY A 64 -2.51 -16.10 17.29
N LYS A 65 -2.66 -17.23 16.58
CA LYS A 65 -2.44 -18.60 17.10
C LYS A 65 -0.99 -19.07 17.04
N ILE A 66 -0.12 -18.30 16.40
CA ILE A 66 1.31 -18.63 16.32
C ILE A 66 1.96 -18.45 17.70
N ASN A 67 2.76 -19.44 18.10
CA ASN A 67 3.53 -19.45 19.35
C ASN A 67 2.68 -19.21 20.60
N GLU A 68 1.50 -19.84 20.68
CA GLU A 68 0.67 -19.81 21.89
C GLU A 68 1.33 -20.56 23.08
N PRO A 69 1.10 -20.09 24.32
CA PRO A 69 0.30 -18.92 24.72
C PRO A 69 1.02 -17.59 24.43
N ASN A 70 0.28 -16.59 23.92
CA ASN A 70 0.77 -15.24 23.66
C ASN A 70 -0.30 -14.19 24.05
N ASP A 71 0.15 -12.96 24.27
CA ASP A 71 -0.64 -11.78 24.69
C ASP A 71 -1.11 -10.92 23.50
N GLY A 72 -0.99 -11.43 22.27
CA GLY A 72 -1.36 -10.71 21.05
C GLY A 72 -0.21 -9.98 20.35
N GLU A 73 0.95 -9.81 21.00
CA GLU A 73 2.16 -9.29 20.37
C GLU A 73 3.26 -10.37 20.37
N VAL A 74 3.47 -11.02 19.22
CA VAL A 74 4.37 -12.17 19.16
C VAL A 74 5.37 -12.06 18.03
N GLU A 75 6.63 -12.34 18.32
CA GLU A 75 7.67 -12.47 17.30
C GLU A 75 7.49 -13.80 16.56
N ILE A 76 7.37 -13.73 15.24
CA ILE A 76 7.21 -14.90 14.37
C ILE A 76 8.41 -15.04 13.43
N GLU A 77 8.80 -16.28 13.16
CA GLU A 77 9.82 -16.62 12.18
C GLU A 77 9.17 -16.85 10.80
N ILE A 78 9.68 -16.15 9.80
CA ILE A 78 9.22 -16.26 8.43
C ILE A 78 9.94 -17.42 7.74
N PRO A 79 9.21 -18.32 7.05
CA PRO A 79 9.82 -19.43 6.34
C PRO A 79 10.87 -18.99 5.31
N GLU A 80 12.02 -19.65 5.28
CA GLU A 80 13.16 -19.30 4.42
C GLU A 80 12.82 -19.15 2.94
N TYR A 81 11.90 -19.96 2.42
CA TYR A 81 11.50 -19.91 1.01
C TYR A 81 10.77 -18.61 0.61
N LEU A 82 10.21 -17.88 1.59
CA LEU A 82 9.61 -16.56 1.39
C LEU A 82 10.64 -15.43 1.52
N LEU A 83 11.78 -15.68 2.16
CA LEU A 83 12.76 -14.65 2.46
C LEU A 83 13.60 -14.29 1.22
N ILE A 84 13.86 -12.99 1.10
CA ILE A 84 14.92 -12.46 0.24
C ILE A 84 16.14 -12.27 1.13
N ILE A 85 17.24 -12.94 0.78
CA ILE A 85 18.54 -12.74 1.45
C ILE A 85 19.29 -11.67 0.64
N ALA A 86 19.33 -10.44 1.15
CA ALA A 86 20.04 -9.33 0.53
C ALA A 86 21.41 -9.15 1.22
N SER A 87 22.50 -9.11 0.45
CA SER A 87 23.86 -8.94 0.98
C SER A 87 24.33 -7.49 1.07
N GLU A 88 23.79 -6.58 0.24
CA GLU A 88 24.34 -5.21 0.11
C GLU A 88 23.27 -4.12 -0.02
N ASP A 89 22.36 -4.22 -1.01
CA ASP A 89 21.29 -3.23 -1.22
C ASP A 89 19.89 -3.87 -1.10
N PRO A 90 19.20 -3.67 0.05
CA PRO A 90 17.86 -4.19 0.26
C PRO A 90 16.82 -3.69 -0.74
N ILE A 91 16.90 -2.41 -1.15
CA ILE A 91 15.93 -1.83 -2.09
C ILE A 91 16.13 -2.44 -3.47
N HIS A 92 17.39 -2.54 -3.92
CA HIS A 92 17.69 -3.22 -5.18
C HIS A 92 17.22 -4.67 -5.16
N ALA A 93 17.51 -5.42 -4.08
CA ALA A 93 17.16 -6.83 -3.97
C ALA A 93 15.65 -7.07 -4.09
N ILE A 94 14.83 -6.32 -3.35
CA ILE A 94 13.37 -6.51 -3.43
C ILE A 94 12.78 -6.03 -4.76
N VAL A 95 13.33 -4.95 -5.33
CA VAL A 95 12.94 -4.50 -6.67
C VAL A 95 13.27 -5.57 -7.71
N HIS A 96 14.47 -6.14 -7.63
CA HIS A 96 14.91 -7.18 -8.55
C HIS A 96 14.03 -8.43 -8.45
N GLU A 97 13.68 -8.86 -7.25
CA GLU A 97 12.84 -10.04 -7.04
C GLU A 97 11.41 -9.83 -7.57
N ILE A 98 10.81 -8.66 -7.34
CA ILE A 98 9.40 -8.41 -7.69
C ILE A 98 9.23 -7.91 -9.11
N TYR A 99 10.09 -7.03 -9.58
CA TYR A 99 9.98 -6.39 -10.89
C TYR A 99 11.01 -6.92 -11.90
N GLY A 100 12.07 -7.61 -11.49
CA GLY A 100 13.09 -8.12 -12.40
C GLY A 100 14.01 -7.01 -12.95
N LYS A 101 15.08 -7.39 -13.66
CA LYS A 101 16.08 -6.43 -14.20
C LYS A 101 15.55 -5.56 -15.34
N SER A 102 14.52 -6.04 -16.03
CA SER A 102 14.03 -5.44 -17.28
C SER A 102 12.76 -4.61 -17.08
N PHE A 103 12.32 -4.35 -15.85
CA PHE A 103 11.08 -3.60 -15.59
C PHE A 103 11.07 -2.23 -16.26
N ALA A 104 12.24 -1.63 -16.41
CA ALA A 104 12.40 -0.31 -17.01
C ALA A 104 12.13 -0.29 -18.53
N LYS A 105 12.11 -1.46 -19.17
CA LYS A 105 11.74 -1.66 -20.59
C LYS A 105 10.31 -2.18 -20.74
N GLU A 106 9.60 -2.39 -19.64
CA GLU A 106 8.28 -2.99 -19.65
C GLU A 106 7.22 -1.94 -19.92
N ASN A 107 6.33 -2.25 -20.87
CA ASN A 107 5.31 -1.32 -21.36
C ASN A 107 3.89 -1.89 -21.18
N ASP A 108 3.76 -3.17 -20.79
CA ASP A 108 2.48 -3.79 -20.51
C ASP A 108 1.92 -3.31 -19.15
N PRO A 109 0.74 -2.67 -19.10
CA PRO A 109 0.10 -2.36 -17.84
C PRO A 109 -0.17 -3.54 -16.95
N LYS A 110 -0.42 -4.71 -17.53
CA LYS A 110 -0.72 -5.92 -16.76
C LYS A 110 0.47 -6.28 -15.89
N PHE A 111 1.69 -6.00 -16.34
CA PHE A 111 2.89 -6.21 -15.57
C PHE A 111 2.87 -5.40 -14.27
N PHE A 112 2.64 -4.08 -14.35
CA PHE A 112 2.57 -3.22 -13.16
C PHE A 112 1.30 -3.46 -12.33
N LYS A 113 0.19 -3.85 -12.97
CA LYS A 113 -1.07 -4.21 -12.31
C LYS A 113 -0.89 -5.29 -11.25
N ARG A 114 -0.16 -6.34 -11.64
CA ARG A 114 -0.07 -7.61 -10.91
C ARG A 114 0.98 -7.57 -9.80
N ARG A 115 1.76 -6.50 -9.73
CA ARG A 115 2.97 -6.37 -8.90
C ARG A 115 2.87 -5.15 -8.00
N ALA A 116 3.30 -5.29 -6.74
CA ALA A 116 3.56 -4.16 -5.86
C ALA A 116 4.56 -4.53 -4.77
N ILE A 117 5.33 -3.54 -4.31
CA ILE A 117 6.10 -3.66 -3.08
C ILE A 117 5.34 -2.98 -1.94
N LEU A 118 5.07 -3.71 -0.87
CA LEU A 118 4.36 -3.25 0.31
C LEU A 118 5.34 -2.90 1.42
N SER A 119 5.05 -1.82 2.14
CA SER A 119 5.80 -1.41 3.31
C SER A 119 4.88 -0.81 4.38
N PRO A 120 5.21 -0.91 5.67
CA PRO A 120 4.37 -0.36 6.74
C PRO A 120 4.39 1.17 6.79
N ARG A 121 5.43 1.85 6.27
CA ARG A 121 5.59 3.31 6.39
C ARG A 121 5.83 4.00 5.05
N ASN A 122 5.18 5.16 4.87
CA ASN A 122 5.33 6.01 3.68
C ASN A 122 6.79 6.38 3.35
N LYS A 123 7.63 6.60 4.37
CA LYS A 123 9.06 6.91 4.19
C LYS A 123 9.78 5.88 3.30
N TYR A 124 9.53 4.60 3.50
CA TYR A 124 10.19 3.54 2.73
C TYR A 124 9.54 3.31 1.36
N VAL A 125 8.21 3.47 1.29
CA VAL A 125 7.47 3.51 0.01
C VAL A 125 8.05 4.59 -0.91
N ASP A 126 8.30 5.77 -0.35
CA ASP A 126 8.86 6.90 -1.07
C ASP A 126 10.28 6.62 -1.58
N LYS A 127 11.15 6.03 -0.74
CA LYS A 127 12.50 5.63 -1.14
C LYS A 127 12.49 4.63 -2.30
N ILE A 128 11.65 3.59 -2.22
CA ILE A 128 11.54 2.58 -3.27
C ILE A 128 10.98 3.20 -4.55
N ASN A 129 9.95 4.04 -4.45
CA ASN A 129 9.36 4.70 -5.62
C ASN A 129 10.35 5.65 -6.31
N GLN A 130 11.15 6.40 -5.55
CA GLN A 130 12.21 7.25 -6.09
C GLN A 130 13.31 6.44 -6.76
N TYR A 131 13.75 5.35 -6.13
CA TYR A 131 14.70 4.40 -6.72
C TYR A 131 14.16 3.84 -8.04
N MET A 132 12.92 3.34 -8.07
CA MET A 132 12.30 2.80 -9.28
C MET A 132 12.20 3.84 -10.40
N LEU A 133 11.86 5.09 -10.06
CA LEU A 133 11.77 6.18 -11.04
C LEU A 133 13.15 6.52 -11.64
N SER A 134 14.21 6.50 -10.84
CA SER A 134 15.58 6.80 -11.31
C SER A 134 16.15 5.74 -12.25
N GLN A 135 15.66 4.50 -12.17
CA GLN A 135 16.05 3.42 -13.07
C GLN A 135 15.33 3.44 -14.43
N LEU A 136 14.29 4.27 -14.61
CA LEU A 136 13.62 4.37 -15.91
C LEU A 136 14.51 5.09 -16.93
N PRO A 137 14.78 4.50 -18.11
CA PRO A 137 15.61 5.09 -19.13
C PRO A 137 14.94 6.33 -19.74
N ASP A 138 15.69 7.42 -19.87
CA ASP A 138 15.20 8.64 -20.52
C ASP A 138 15.01 8.45 -22.05
N VAL A 139 15.72 7.47 -22.63
CA VAL A 139 15.88 7.31 -24.08
C VAL A 139 14.67 6.70 -24.79
N TYR A 140 13.88 5.84 -24.13
CA TYR A 140 12.82 5.09 -24.82
C TYR A 140 11.52 5.88 -25.07
N TYR A 141 11.40 7.10 -24.55
CA TYR A 141 10.16 7.87 -24.60
C TYR A 141 10.25 9.31 -25.14
N ASN A 142 11.45 9.84 -25.48
CA ASN A 142 11.61 11.29 -25.75
C ASN A 142 10.98 12.17 -24.65
N CYS A 143 10.98 11.70 -23.40
CA CYS A 143 10.16 12.29 -22.35
C CYS A 143 11.01 12.50 -21.11
N GLU A 144 11.39 13.76 -20.92
CA GLU A 144 12.15 14.22 -19.76
C GLU A 144 11.38 13.96 -18.47
N GLU A 145 12.14 13.65 -17.41
CA GLU A 145 11.63 13.73 -16.05
C GLU A 145 10.94 15.06 -15.84
N ARG A 146 9.70 15.04 -15.34
CA ARG A 146 8.98 16.27 -15.06
C ARG A 146 8.69 16.44 -13.59
N ARG A 147 9.13 17.60 -13.10
CA ARG A 147 8.93 18.07 -11.75
C ARG A 147 7.74 19.03 -11.68
N TYR A 148 6.81 18.74 -10.77
CA TYR A 148 5.66 19.58 -10.49
C TYR A 148 5.70 20.06 -9.04
N LEU A 149 5.86 21.37 -8.86
CA LEU A 149 5.74 22.01 -7.55
C LEU A 149 4.27 22.31 -7.24
N SER A 150 3.88 22.11 -5.98
CA SER A 150 2.54 22.47 -5.51
C SER A 150 2.45 23.97 -5.25
N SER A 151 1.22 24.46 -5.14
CA SER A 151 0.92 25.79 -4.61
C SER A 151 0.12 25.59 -3.32
N ASP A 152 0.73 25.98 -2.21
CA ASP A 152 0.18 25.75 -0.87
C ASP A 152 -0.28 27.08 -0.29
N SER A 153 -1.45 27.08 0.33
CA SER A 153 -1.96 28.25 1.05
C SER A 153 -2.69 27.83 2.31
N THR A 154 -2.78 28.74 3.27
CA THR A 154 -3.75 28.67 4.35
C THR A 154 -5.14 29.08 3.81
N GLU A 155 -6.20 28.59 4.44
CA GLU A 155 -7.54 29.17 4.33
C GLU A 155 -7.65 30.21 5.45
N THR A 156 -7.53 31.49 5.10
CA THR A 156 -7.88 32.56 6.02
C THR A 156 -9.40 32.67 6.08
N SER A 157 -9.95 32.67 7.31
CA SER A 157 -11.30 33.20 7.49
C SER A 157 -11.25 34.70 7.22
N ASP A 158 -12.27 35.25 6.55
CA ASP A 158 -12.36 36.64 6.04
C ASP A 158 -12.18 37.76 7.09
N THR A 159 -11.76 37.45 8.32
CA THR A 159 -11.79 38.39 9.45
C THR A 159 -10.51 39.15 9.76
N THR A 160 -9.32 38.82 9.26
CA THR A 160 -8.15 39.70 9.47
C THR A 160 -7.00 39.45 8.48
N VAL A 161 -6.59 40.51 7.78
CA VAL A 161 -5.42 40.61 6.87
C VAL A 161 -4.07 40.31 7.57
N PHE A 162 -4.07 40.15 8.90
CA PHE A 162 -2.88 39.90 9.72
C PHE A 162 -2.54 38.40 9.91
N ASP A 163 -3.43 37.48 9.51
CA ASP A 163 -3.25 36.03 9.73
C ASP A 163 -2.49 35.32 8.59
N ASP A 164 -2.33 35.99 7.43
CA ASP A 164 -1.56 35.47 6.29
C ASP A 164 -0.04 35.30 6.59
N MET A 165 0.43 35.81 7.73
CA MET A 165 1.86 35.99 8.03
C MET A 165 2.40 35.08 9.15
N VAL A 166 1.60 34.15 9.69
CA VAL A 166 2.05 33.29 10.81
C VAL A 166 2.89 32.09 10.33
N TYR A 167 2.68 31.61 9.11
CA TYR A 167 3.34 30.40 8.60
C TYR A 167 4.11 30.68 7.31
N SER A 168 5.39 30.32 7.26
CA SER A 168 6.21 30.51 6.06
C SER A 168 5.82 29.51 4.96
N GLN A 169 6.07 29.89 3.70
CA GLN A 169 5.81 29.01 2.56
C GLN A 169 6.65 27.72 2.64
N GLU A 170 7.88 27.80 3.14
CA GLU A 170 8.77 26.65 3.35
C GLU A 170 8.17 25.66 4.34
N PHE A 171 7.57 26.16 5.42
CA PHE A 171 6.87 25.32 6.39
C PHE A 171 5.68 24.61 5.72
N LEU A 172 4.83 25.33 5.00
CA LEU A 172 3.70 24.73 4.26
C LEU A 172 4.16 23.67 3.25
N ASN A 173 5.21 23.97 2.47
CA ASN A 173 5.80 23.06 1.50
C ASN A 173 6.40 21.81 2.16
N SER A 174 6.90 21.93 3.40
CA SER A 174 7.48 20.80 4.16
C SER A 174 6.45 19.81 4.69
N ILE A 175 5.16 20.19 4.76
CA ILE A 175 4.09 19.33 5.27
C ILE A 175 3.91 18.12 4.35
N ASN A 176 4.17 16.94 4.91
CA ASN A 176 4.01 15.64 4.26
C ASN A 176 3.20 14.71 5.16
N VAL A 177 1.89 14.67 4.91
CA VAL A 177 0.92 13.87 5.68
C VAL A 177 0.17 12.91 4.77
N SER A 178 -0.33 11.82 5.35
CA SER A 178 -1.05 10.78 4.60
C SER A 178 -2.25 11.37 3.84
N GLY A 179 -2.38 11.04 2.56
CA GLY A 179 -3.47 11.52 1.72
C GLY A 179 -3.30 12.96 1.20
N LEU A 180 -2.25 13.69 1.58
CA LEU A 180 -1.87 14.94 0.93
C LEU A 180 -0.83 14.64 -0.16
N PRO A 181 -1.01 15.12 -1.41
CA PRO A 181 0.02 15.02 -2.43
C PRO A 181 1.31 15.71 -1.97
N LYS A 182 2.47 15.22 -2.40
CA LYS A 182 3.75 15.87 -2.08
C LYS A 182 3.83 17.26 -2.69
N HIS A 183 4.54 18.16 -2.01
CA HIS A 183 4.87 19.46 -2.57
C HIS A 183 5.60 19.29 -3.90
N GLU A 184 6.64 18.46 -3.90
CA GLU A 184 7.39 18.10 -5.09
C GLU A 184 6.95 16.72 -5.61
N LEU A 185 6.36 16.71 -6.80
CA LEU A 185 5.95 15.51 -7.51
C LEU A 185 6.76 15.37 -8.79
N THR A 186 7.60 14.34 -8.82
CA THR A 186 8.44 13.99 -9.97
C THR A 186 7.87 12.76 -10.66
N LEU A 187 7.65 12.85 -11.98
CA LEU A 187 7.05 11.78 -12.78
C LEU A 187 7.79 11.60 -14.11
N LYS A 188 7.71 10.38 -14.64
CA LYS A 188 8.15 10.00 -15.98
C LYS A 188 7.01 9.28 -16.70
N LYS A 189 7.00 9.34 -18.03
CA LYS A 189 6.08 8.55 -18.85
C LYS A 189 6.32 7.06 -18.60
N GLY A 190 5.25 6.26 -18.53
CA GLY A 190 5.29 4.85 -18.18
C GLY A 190 5.28 4.57 -16.67
N ALA A 191 5.47 5.58 -15.81
CA ALA A 191 5.43 5.37 -14.37
C ALA A 191 3.99 5.03 -13.89
N PRO A 192 3.82 3.98 -13.05
CA PRO A 192 2.56 3.67 -12.40
C PRO A 192 2.32 4.66 -11.26
N ILE A 193 1.15 5.28 -11.25
CA ILE A 193 0.68 6.22 -10.23
C ILE A 193 -0.63 5.73 -9.60
N MET A 194 -0.93 6.21 -8.41
CA MET A 194 -2.17 5.93 -7.68
C MET A 194 -2.88 7.24 -7.35
N LEU A 195 -4.19 7.28 -7.54
CA LEU A 195 -5.02 8.41 -7.13
C LEU A 195 -5.14 8.49 -5.60
N LEU A 196 -5.02 9.69 -5.06
CA LEU A 196 -5.11 10.01 -3.63
C LEU A 196 -6.49 10.55 -3.22
N ARG A 197 -7.34 10.86 -4.20
CA ARG A 197 -8.69 11.40 -4.03
C ARG A 197 -9.64 10.82 -5.07
N ASN A 198 -10.92 10.83 -4.72
CA ASN A 198 -11.99 10.56 -5.66
C ASN A 198 -12.14 11.78 -6.58
N ILE A 199 -12.06 11.56 -7.90
CA ILE A 199 -12.28 12.58 -8.93
C ILE A 199 -13.61 12.29 -9.63
N ASP A 200 -13.76 11.07 -10.13
CA ASP A 200 -14.97 10.58 -10.77
C ASP A 200 -15.19 9.11 -10.37
N PRO A 201 -15.90 8.85 -9.25
CA PRO A 201 -16.19 7.50 -8.82
C PRO A 201 -16.98 6.67 -9.82
N LYS A 202 -17.84 7.31 -10.64
CA LYS A 202 -18.65 6.61 -11.64
C LYS A 202 -17.78 6.13 -12.80
N GLY A 203 -16.82 6.96 -13.21
CA GLY A 203 -15.79 6.64 -14.20
C GLY A 203 -14.60 5.83 -13.68
N GLY A 204 -14.63 5.32 -12.44
CA GLY A 204 -13.56 4.49 -11.88
C GLY A 204 -12.34 5.25 -11.33
N LEU A 205 -12.39 6.59 -11.30
CA LEU A 205 -11.35 7.45 -10.74
C LEU A 205 -11.56 7.69 -9.24
N CYS A 206 -11.38 6.61 -8.48
CA CYS A 206 -11.45 6.57 -7.03
C CYS A 206 -10.07 6.67 -6.38
N ASN A 207 -10.03 7.01 -5.09
CA ASN A 207 -8.84 6.89 -4.25
C ASN A 207 -8.36 5.43 -4.25
N GLY A 208 -7.07 5.24 -4.53
CA GLY A 208 -6.45 3.92 -4.67
C GLY A 208 -6.43 3.37 -6.09
N THR A 209 -7.15 3.97 -7.05
CA THR A 209 -7.09 3.53 -8.45
C THR A 209 -5.67 3.70 -8.99
N ARG A 210 -5.08 2.60 -9.49
CA ARG A 210 -3.76 2.58 -10.13
C ARG A 210 -3.87 2.88 -11.61
N LEU A 211 -2.99 3.74 -12.09
CA LEU A 211 -2.92 4.26 -13.44
C LEU A 211 -1.48 4.21 -13.95
N ILE A 212 -1.27 4.32 -15.27
CA ILE A 212 0.06 4.50 -15.87
C ILE A 212 0.09 5.82 -16.62
N VAL A 213 1.11 6.64 -16.36
CA VAL A 213 1.31 7.91 -17.04
C VAL A 213 1.58 7.68 -18.52
N THR A 214 0.75 8.23 -19.40
CA THR A 214 0.94 8.16 -20.85
C THR A 214 1.47 9.48 -21.42
N GLN A 215 1.05 10.62 -20.86
CA GLN A 215 1.54 11.95 -21.25
C GLN A 215 1.51 12.92 -20.07
N MET A 216 2.35 13.94 -20.14
CA MET A 216 2.53 14.94 -19.08
C MET A 216 2.47 16.35 -19.67
N ALA A 217 1.48 17.16 -19.27
CA ALA A 217 1.36 18.58 -19.60
C ALA A 217 1.42 19.45 -18.33
N ASN A 218 1.62 20.77 -18.47
CA ASN A 218 1.84 21.66 -17.31
C ASN A 218 0.71 21.60 -16.28
N GLN A 219 -0.53 21.46 -16.77
CA GLN A 219 -1.75 21.54 -15.96
C GLN A 219 -2.55 20.24 -15.90
N VAL A 220 -2.19 19.24 -16.72
CA VAL A 220 -2.91 17.97 -16.84
C VAL A 220 -1.95 16.81 -17.05
N ILE A 221 -2.24 15.67 -16.44
CA ILE A 221 -1.56 14.40 -16.71
C ILE A 221 -2.54 13.49 -17.46
N GLU A 222 -2.12 12.96 -18.61
CA GLU A 222 -2.84 11.85 -19.23
C GLU A 222 -2.33 10.54 -18.62
N ALA A 223 -3.24 9.73 -18.11
CA ALA A 223 -2.93 8.42 -17.57
C ALA A 223 -3.94 7.39 -18.04
N ARG A 224 -3.54 6.13 -18.05
CA ARG A 224 -4.39 4.99 -18.43
C ARG A 224 -4.77 4.16 -17.21
N ILE A 225 -6.04 3.82 -17.06
CA ILE A 225 -6.53 3.01 -15.95
C ILE A 225 -6.04 1.57 -16.05
N VAL A 226 -5.47 1.06 -14.96
CA VAL A 226 -4.90 -0.28 -14.85
C VAL A 226 -5.84 -1.24 -14.10
N ILE A 227 -6.55 -0.73 -13.10
CA ILE A 227 -7.40 -1.51 -12.17
C ILE A 227 -8.74 -0.80 -11.99
N GLY A 228 -9.81 -1.57 -11.88
CA GLY A 228 -11.16 -1.06 -11.57
C GLY A 228 -12.08 -1.00 -12.80
N ASN A 229 -13.05 -0.10 -12.75
CA ASN A 229 -13.93 0.19 -13.88
C ASN A 229 -13.17 1.08 -14.88
N GLY A 230 -13.39 0.90 -16.17
CA GLY A 230 -12.70 1.68 -17.22
C GLY A 230 -11.27 1.21 -17.54
N ILE A 231 -10.96 -0.08 -17.36
CA ILE A 231 -9.61 -0.62 -17.69
C ILE A 231 -9.23 -0.27 -19.13
N ASN A 232 -7.99 0.21 -19.30
CA ASN A 232 -7.41 0.73 -20.53
C ASN A 232 -7.94 2.08 -21.03
N GLU A 233 -8.92 2.70 -20.37
CA GLU A 233 -9.35 4.04 -20.71
C GLU A 233 -8.27 5.06 -20.35
N LYS A 234 -8.10 6.05 -21.25
CA LYS A 234 -7.25 7.21 -21.00
C LYS A 234 -8.07 8.27 -20.30
N VAL A 235 -7.50 8.81 -19.24
CA VAL A 235 -8.11 9.85 -18.41
C VAL A 235 -7.15 11.02 -18.25
N LEU A 236 -7.74 12.20 -18.05
CA LEU A 236 -7.03 13.44 -17.81
C LEU A 236 -7.15 13.80 -16.33
N ILE A 237 -6.01 13.93 -15.65
CA ILE A 237 -5.96 14.26 -14.23
C ILE A 237 -5.52 15.72 -14.10
N PRO A 238 -6.41 16.63 -13.67
CA PRO A 238 -6.05 18.00 -13.39
C PRO A 238 -5.42 18.15 -12.01
N ARG A 239 -4.78 19.30 -11.77
CA ARG A 239 -4.44 19.73 -10.41
C ARG A 239 -5.71 20.14 -9.66
N ILE A 240 -5.89 19.62 -8.45
CA ILE A 240 -7.01 19.99 -7.57
C ILE A 240 -6.48 20.55 -6.25
N PHE A 241 -7.33 21.28 -5.53
CA PHE A 241 -7.04 21.61 -4.14
C PHE A 241 -7.29 20.40 -3.26
N VAL A 242 -6.30 20.07 -2.42
CA VAL A 242 -6.36 18.98 -1.47
C VAL A 242 -6.01 19.52 -0.09
N SER A 243 -6.92 19.37 0.85
CA SER A 243 -6.67 19.69 2.26
C SER A 243 -6.20 18.44 3.01
N PRO A 244 -5.29 18.55 3.99
CA PRO A 244 -4.91 17.44 4.85
C PRO A 244 -6.15 16.80 5.49
N PRO A 245 -6.38 15.48 5.35
CA PRO A 245 -7.42 14.81 6.12
C PRO A 245 -7.00 14.78 7.59
N ASP A 246 -7.84 15.30 8.48
CA ASP A 246 -7.75 15.18 9.93
C ASP A 246 -6.43 15.61 10.59
N ALA A 247 -5.62 16.44 9.91
CA ALA A 247 -4.44 16.99 10.55
C ALA A 247 -4.88 18.04 11.57
N LYS A 248 -4.53 17.81 12.86
CA LYS A 248 -4.67 18.77 13.96
C LYS A 248 -3.67 19.93 13.81
N PHE A 249 -3.65 20.56 12.64
CA PHE A 249 -2.97 21.83 12.48
C PHE A 249 -3.84 22.92 13.12
N PRO A 250 -3.23 23.92 13.77
CA PRO A 250 -3.98 25.09 14.27
C PRO A 250 -4.53 25.97 13.14
N PHE A 251 -4.30 25.61 11.88
CA PHE A 251 -4.75 26.31 10.68
C PHE A 251 -5.34 25.32 9.68
N ARG A 252 -6.18 25.83 8.78
CA ARG A 252 -6.65 25.08 7.61
C ARG A 252 -5.70 25.35 6.45
N MET A 253 -5.16 24.28 5.87
CA MET A 253 -4.27 24.35 4.71
C MET A 253 -4.95 23.72 3.49
N ARG A 254 -4.70 24.29 2.32
CA ARG A 254 -4.99 23.65 1.03
C ARG A 254 -3.72 23.60 0.17
N ARG A 255 -3.51 22.47 -0.48
CA ARG A 255 -2.42 22.24 -1.45
C ARG A 255 -3.02 22.04 -2.83
N ARG A 256 -2.66 22.88 -3.79
CA ARG A 256 -3.00 22.70 -5.21
C ARG A 256 -1.94 21.85 -5.90
N GLN A 257 -2.27 20.60 -6.19
CA GLN A 257 -1.37 19.64 -6.82
C GLN A 257 -2.17 18.56 -7.58
N PHE A 258 -1.52 17.79 -8.45
CA PHE A 258 -2.11 16.56 -8.96
C PHE A 258 -2.37 15.59 -7.79
N PRO A 259 -3.58 15.02 -7.67
CA PRO A 259 -3.94 14.14 -6.56
C PRO A 259 -3.40 12.71 -6.77
N VAL A 260 -2.10 12.58 -7.03
CA VAL A 260 -1.46 11.31 -7.40
C VAL A 260 -0.15 11.10 -6.62
N ALA A 261 0.23 9.83 -6.45
CA ALA A 261 1.54 9.42 -5.98
C ALA A 261 2.07 8.25 -6.82
N LEU A 262 3.39 8.06 -6.87
CA LEU A 262 4.00 6.86 -7.49
C LEU A 262 3.51 5.59 -6.79
N SER A 263 3.40 4.50 -7.54
CA SER A 263 2.76 3.27 -7.06
C SER A 263 3.49 1.98 -7.47
N TYR A 264 4.82 2.03 -7.60
CA TYR A 264 5.65 0.80 -7.63
C TYR A 264 5.66 0.14 -6.26
N SER A 265 5.77 0.97 -5.23
CA SER A 265 5.54 0.61 -3.84
C SER A 265 4.34 1.38 -3.29
N ILE A 266 3.61 0.76 -2.37
CA ILE A 266 2.48 1.33 -1.64
C ILE A 266 2.52 0.88 -0.18
N THR A 267 1.79 1.56 0.71
CA THR A 267 1.69 1.08 2.09
C THR A 267 0.81 -0.16 2.18
N ILE A 268 1.04 -0.97 3.21
CA ILE A 268 0.17 -2.13 3.52
C ILE A 268 -1.29 -1.67 3.65
N THR A 269 -1.54 -0.56 4.33
CA THR A 269 -2.88 0.03 4.49
C THR A 269 -3.54 0.41 3.16
N LYS A 270 -2.76 0.91 2.19
CA LYS A 270 -3.27 1.25 0.84
C LYS A 270 -3.47 0.03 -0.06
N SER A 271 -2.85 -1.10 0.28
CA SER A 271 -3.03 -2.37 -0.44
C SER A 271 -4.31 -3.12 -0.04
N GLN A 272 -4.96 -2.72 1.06
CA GLN A 272 -6.19 -3.35 1.53
C GLN A 272 -7.27 -3.36 0.42
N GLY A 273 -7.89 -4.52 0.21
CA GLY A 273 -8.88 -4.72 -0.84
C GLY A 273 -8.31 -4.88 -2.25
N GLN A 274 -6.98 -4.79 -2.44
CA GLN A 274 -6.33 -5.13 -3.70
C GLN A 274 -5.89 -6.60 -3.70
N THR A 275 -5.95 -7.22 -4.87
CA THR A 275 -5.41 -8.57 -5.12
C THR A 275 -4.27 -8.46 -6.12
N LEU A 276 -3.12 -9.02 -5.76
CA LEU A 276 -1.88 -8.95 -6.53
C LEU A 276 -1.35 -10.37 -6.81
N GLU A 277 -0.67 -10.56 -7.94
CA GLU A 277 -0.04 -11.84 -8.27
C GLU A 277 1.36 -11.94 -7.70
N TYR A 278 2.10 -10.82 -7.63
CA TYR A 278 3.42 -10.75 -7.00
C TYR A 278 3.48 -9.60 -6.00
N VAL A 279 3.90 -9.91 -4.77
CA VAL A 279 3.96 -9.01 -3.64
C VAL A 279 5.34 -9.13 -3.00
N GLY A 280 6.06 -8.01 -2.95
CA GLY A 280 7.25 -7.88 -2.13
C GLY A 280 6.90 -7.19 -0.83
N LEU A 281 7.11 -7.81 0.32
CA LEU A 281 6.91 -7.19 1.61
C LEU A 281 8.25 -6.70 2.15
N PHE A 282 8.47 -5.38 2.19
CA PHE A 282 9.68 -4.77 2.73
C PHE A 282 9.44 -4.28 4.16
N LEU A 283 10.13 -4.89 5.12
CA LEU A 283 10.01 -4.62 6.55
C LEU A 283 11.35 -4.14 7.15
N PRO A 284 11.81 -2.91 6.82
CA PRO A 284 12.95 -2.27 7.49
C PRO A 284 12.59 -1.76 8.90
N LYS A 285 11.31 -1.74 9.23
CA LYS A 285 10.79 -1.59 10.59
C LYS A 285 9.61 -2.54 10.72
N LEU A 286 9.49 -3.16 11.90
CA LEU A 286 8.44 -4.11 12.20
C LEU A 286 7.05 -3.48 12.03
N VAL A 287 6.07 -4.32 11.71
CA VAL A 287 4.65 -3.93 11.73
C VAL A 287 4.25 -3.57 13.16
N PHE A 288 3.28 -2.67 13.30
CA PHE A 288 2.97 -2.03 14.58
C PHE A 288 1.46 -1.86 14.81
N THR A 289 0.64 -2.49 13.97
CA THR A 289 -0.83 -2.35 14.01
C THR A 289 -1.49 -3.70 13.84
N HIS A 290 -2.64 -3.87 14.50
CA HIS A 290 -3.48 -5.07 14.44
C HIS A 290 -3.70 -5.54 13.00
N GLY A 291 -3.45 -6.82 12.74
CA GLY A 291 -3.74 -7.47 11.46
C GLY A 291 -2.91 -6.95 10.27
N GLN A 292 -1.96 -6.03 10.47
CA GLN A 292 -1.20 -5.43 9.37
C GLN A 292 -0.36 -6.46 8.62
N LEU A 293 0.29 -7.37 9.34
CA LEU A 293 1.06 -8.46 8.71
C LEU A 293 0.15 -9.39 7.92
N TYR A 294 -0.96 -9.82 8.51
CA TYR A 294 -1.97 -10.64 7.84
C TYR A 294 -2.51 -9.97 6.56
N VAL A 295 -2.81 -8.68 6.61
CA VAL A 295 -3.27 -7.91 5.44
C VAL A 295 -2.22 -7.95 4.33
N ALA A 296 -0.94 -7.71 4.65
CA ALA A 296 0.13 -7.73 3.66
C ALA A 296 0.27 -9.11 3.00
N LEU A 297 0.30 -10.17 3.81
CA LEU A 297 0.47 -11.55 3.34
C LEU A 297 -0.76 -12.06 2.55
N SER A 298 -1.96 -11.62 2.91
CA SER A 298 -3.21 -11.97 2.22
C SER A 298 -3.43 -11.24 0.89
N ARG A 299 -2.56 -10.29 0.49
CA ARG A 299 -2.68 -9.60 -0.81
C ARG A 299 -2.29 -10.47 -2.00
N VAL A 300 -1.54 -11.55 -1.75
CA VAL A 300 -1.00 -12.43 -2.79
C VAL A 300 -1.93 -13.62 -3.05
N THR A 301 -2.07 -13.99 -4.31
CA THR A 301 -2.91 -15.15 -4.71
C THR A 301 -2.21 -16.49 -4.55
N THR A 302 -0.87 -16.51 -4.57
CA THR A 302 -0.09 -17.76 -4.52
C THR A 302 1.15 -17.59 -3.66
N ARG A 303 1.57 -18.69 -3.03
CA ARG A 303 2.81 -18.76 -2.24
C ARG A 303 4.05 -18.29 -3.03
N LYS A 304 4.12 -18.61 -4.32
CA LYS A 304 5.26 -18.22 -5.20
C LYS A 304 5.30 -16.72 -5.50
N GLY A 305 4.16 -16.05 -5.44
CA GLY A 305 4.06 -14.62 -5.66
C GLY A 305 4.55 -13.78 -4.48
N LEU A 306 4.80 -14.38 -3.32
CA LEU A 306 5.13 -13.65 -2.10
C LEU A 306 6.62 -13.74 -1.81
N LYS A 307 7.24 -12.57 -1.61
CA LYS A 307 8.62 -12.46 -1.16
C LYS A 307 8.73 -11.41 -0.07
N ILE A 308 9.49 -11.70 0.97
CA ILE A 308 9.58 -10.90 2.18
C ILE A 308 11.04 -10.56 2.41
N LEU A 309 11.33 -9.27 2.58
CA LEU A 309 12.65 -8.78 2.94
C LEU A 309 12.53 -8.01 4.25
N ILE A 310 13.17 -8.53 5.29
CA ILE A 310 13.17 -7.92 6.62
C ILE A 310 14.60 -7.48 6.90
N THR A 311 14.77 -6.21 7.24
CA THR A 311 16.09 -5.64 7.55
C THR A 311 16.08 -4.97 8.90
N ASN A 312 17.21 -5.02 9.59
CA ASN A 312 17.48 -4.25 10.79
C ASN A 312 17.88 -2.81 10.42
N GLU A 313 18.04 -1.95 11.42
CA GLU A 313 18.44 -0.55 11.23
C GLU A 313 19.84 -0.41 10.62
N ASP A 314 20.71 -1.40 10.83
CA ASP A 314 22.05 -1.52 10.24
C ASP A 314 22.05 -2.08 8.81
N GLY A 315 20.88 -2.45 8.27
CA GLY A 315 20.71 -3.03 6.94
C GLY A 315 20.90 -4.55 6.89
N THR A 316 21.20 -5.21 8.00
CA THR A 316 21.34 -6.68 8.04
C THR A 316 19.99 -7.37 7.86
N CYS A 317 19.97 -8.48 7.12
CA CYS A 317 18.76 -9.27 6.92
C CYS A 317 18.42 -10.06 8.18
N GLN A 318 17.12 -10.15 8.48
CA GLN A 318 16.59 -10.99 9.54
C GLN A 318 15.44 -11.85 9.00
N ASN A 319 15.10 -12.92 9.73
CA ASN A 319 14.00 -13.81 9.39
C ASN A 319 12.78 -13.65 10.31
N LYS A 320 12.83 -12.74 11.28
CA LYS A 320 11.76 -12.56 12.26
C LYS A 320 11.01 -11.25 12.09
N THR A 321 9.72 -11.26 12.42
CA THR A 321 8.91 -10.06 12.45
C THR A 321 7.87 -10.12 13.57
N LEU A 322 7.36 -8.95 13.99
CA LEU A 322 6.29 -8.88 14.97
C LEU A 322 4.95 -9.21 14.29
N ASN A 323 4.10 -9.99 14.94
CA ASN A 323 2.69 -10.12 14.60
C ASN A 323 1.87 -9.49 15.73
N VAL A 324 1.02 -8.54 15.39
CA VAL A 324 0.16 -7.83 16.34
C VAL A 324 -1.29 -8.21 16.05
N VAL A 325 -1.92 -8.88 17.00
CA VAL A 325 -3.29 -9.39 16.93
C VAL A 325 -3.99 -9.15 18.28
N PHE A 326 -4.98 -8.26 18.28
CA PHE A 326 -5.87 -8.00 19.42
C PHE A 326 -6.92 -9.09 19.50
N LYS A 327 -6.75 -10.02 20.44
CA LYS A 327 -7.63 -11.19 20.59
C LYS A 327 -9.06 -10.81 21.02
N GLU A 328 -9.20 -9.69 21.72
CA GLU A 328 -10.48 -9.14 22.19
C GLU A 328 -11.45 -8.77 21.05
N VAL A 329 -10.92 -8.57 19.83
CA VAL A 329 -11.73 -8.32 18.64
C VAL A 329 -12.55 -9.57 18.26
N PHE A 330 -11.99 -10.77 18.46
CA PHE A 330 -12.66 -12.02 18.09
C PHE A 330 -13.73 -12.45 19.09
N ASP A 331 -13.58 -12.12 20.37
CA ASP A 331 -14.57 -12.43 21.41
C ASP A 331 -15.94 -11.78 21.14
N ASN A 332 -15.93 -10.63 20.46
CA ASN A 332 -17.15 -9.91 20.06
C ASN A 332 -17.77 -10.38 18.74
N ILE A 333 -17.10 -11.27 17.99
CA ILE A 333 -17.56 -11.83 16.70
C ILE A 333 -18.16 -13.24 16.87
N LEU A 334 -17.86 -13.91 17.99
CA LEU A 334 -18.30 -15.27 18.31
C LEU A 334 -19.63 -15.35 19.09
N LEU A 335 -20.36 -14.24 19.25
CA LEU A 335 -21.76 -14.18 19.68
C LEU A 335 -22.69 -14.04 18.48
#